data_AF-A0A482R6G8-F1
#
_entry.id   AF-A0A482R6G8-F1
#
_cell.length_a   1.000
_cell.length_b   1.000
_cell.length_c   1.000
_cell.angle_alpha   90.00
_cell.angle_beta   90.00
_cell.angle_gamma   90.00
#
_symmetry.space_group_name_H-M   'P 1'
#
loop_
_entity.id
_entity.type
_entity.pdbx_description
1 polymer ?
#
loop_
_entity_poly.entity_id
_entity_poly.type
_entity_poly.pdbx_seq_one_letter_code
_entity_poly.pdbx_strand_id
1 'polypeptide(L)'
;MRRSASMGGGEDELLEDDEVVGAMARDEDRIFNDNLTDPDLIGRQVVKKALTLIECSRHGLQEGELLELLAPRGKRMLPPLVWARLYRSLELYLHPLGEEENGMLGFFSQQMVHAVRKRYLQNNRLREAEVCSRLADYFMAKADPSRDGMYQGEGLRYFEDLVYYHIRALRIDSIKGILGSLIFIERRARRGAGQMERLLRDYHMTQEEIRGLKLSVLKAMMSRSEFNKFSRAALLSWLGEYMVFVGSHHTQLTSYPSLAFQYALNQPDISGPHIEAVNLLQKAQATIIERMDTRERRACNRVEAAIWAMLCLRYHAVLSPASLPTSPGRASAVPAPGSTALHISATAARSSAHAASGLGSTWAAASPTASPFPTAAAAAAGRASSLSSTMGSSMRTSGGAAQLLAASGSSAALMPRGGGVAAAETQPPLPVGGSSTEASLLN
;
A
#
# COMPACT_ATOMS: atom_id res chain seq x y z
N MET A 1 -19.66 -67.24 19.52
CA MET A 1 -18.44 -66.63 18.94
C MET A 1 -18.83 -65.37 18.18
N ARG A 2 -18.79 -64.20 18.84
CA ARG A 2 -19.00 -62.88 18.24
C ARG A 2 -17.63 -62.25 18.05
N ARG A 3 -17.24 -61.96 16.80
CA ARG A 3 -16.04 -61.15 16.50
C ARG A 3 -16.48 -59.70 16.38
N SER A 4 -15.98 -58.88 17.30
CA SER A 4 -16.03 -57.44 17.32
C SER A 4 -15.09 -56.88 16.24
N ALA A 5 -15.66 -56.14 15.28
CA ALA A 5 -14.91 -55.36 14.32
C ALA A 5 -14.45 -54.05 14.99
N SER A 6 -13.13 -53.91 15.11
CA SER A 6 -12.45 -52.72 15.60
C SER A 6 -12.49 -51.65 14.52
N MET A 7 -13.19 -50.55 14.79
CA MET A 7 -13.04 -49.29 14.08
C MET A 7 -11.80 -48.59 14.63
N GLY A 8 -10.71 -48.65 13.89
CA GLY A 8 -9.48 -47.89 14.15
C GLY A 8 -8.89 -47.48 12.81
N GLY A 9 -9.23 -46.30 12.33
CA GLY A 9 -8.78 -45.78 11.06
C GLY A 9 -9.32 -44.37 10.85
N GLY A 10 -8.57 -43.37 11.32
CA GLY A 10 -8.96 -41.97 11.16
C GLY A 10 -7.96 -40.93 11.66
N GLU A 11 -6.83 -41.32 12.26
CA GLU A 11 -5.84 -40.36 12.78
C GLU A 11 -4.59 -40.19 11.88
N ASP A 12 -4.37 -41.07 10.89
CA ASP A 12 -3.16 -41.02 10.06
C ASP A 12 -3.22 -40.04 8.87
N GLU A 13 -4.38 -39.49 8.51
CA GLU A 13 -4.50 -38.59 7.34
C GLU A 13 -4.18 -37.11 7.65
N LEU A 14 -3.99 -36.75 8.93
CA LEU A 14 -3.74 -35.36 9.35
C LEU A 14 -2.24 -35.00 9.48
N LEU A 15 -1.33 -35.98 9.41
CA LEU A 15 0.11 -35.72 9.58
C LEU A 15 0.85 -35.43 8.26
N GLU A 16 0.28 -35.77 7.10
CA GLU A 16 0.95 -35.54 5.81
C GLU A 16 0.91 -34.05 5.36
N ASP A 17 -0.07 -33.27 5.80
CA ASP A 17 -0.24 -31.88 5.36
C ASP A 17 0.77 -30.90 5.99
N ASP A 18 1.29 -31.18 7.19
CA ASP A 18 2.24 -30.30 7.88
C ASP A 18 3.68 -30.43 7.33
N GLU A 19 4.06 -31.60 6.80
CA GLU A 19 5.39 -31.82 6.22
C GLU A 19 5.57 -31.05 4.89
N VAL A 20 4.49 -30.89 4.13
CA VAL A 20 4.50 -30.16 2.84
C VAL A 20 4.81 -28.68 3.05
N VAL A 21 4.30 -28.06 4.12
CA VAL A 21 4.56 -26.62 4.41
C VAL A 21 6.00 -26.40 4.89
N GLY A 22 6.55 -27.34 5.67
CA GLY A 22 7.93 -27.25 6.17
C GLY A 22 9.00 -27.45 5.08
N ALA A 23 8.75 -28.31 4.09
CA ALA A 23 9.63 -28.50 2.95
C ALA A 23 9.67 -27.27 2.00
N MET A 24 8.62 -26.45 1.99
CA MET A 24 8.50 -25.26 1.13
C MET A 24 9.43 -24.13 1.53
N ALA A 25 9.61 -23.87 2.84
CA ALA A 25 10.41 -22.74 3.32
C ALA A 25 11.90 -22.81 2.97
N ARG A 26 12.42 -24.00 2.60
CA ARG A 26 13.83 -24.19 2.26
C ARG A 26 14.14 -24.03 0.77
N ASP A 27 13.12 -24.01 -0.08
CA ASP A 27 13.25 -23.87 -1.54
C ASP A 27 12.95 -22.44 -2.04
N GLU A 28 12.56 -21.53 -1.13
CA GLU A 28 12.08 -20.16 -1.42
C GLU A 28 13.09 -19.30 -2.20
N ASP A 29 14.40 -19.57 -2.08
CA ASP A 29 15.41 -18.82 -2.83
C ASP A 29 15.67 -19.38 -4.23
N ARG A 30 15.14 -20.54 -4.63
CA ARG A 30 15.64 -21.25 -5.81
C ARG A 30 15.30 -20.60 -7.16
N ILE A 31 14.17 -19.88 -7.24
CA ILE A 31 13.77 -19.19 -8.49
C ILE A 31 14.60 -17.91 -8.71
N PHE A 32 14.99 -17.24 -7.63
CA PHE A 32 15.68 -15.94 -7.67
C PHE A 32 17.06 -15.94 -7.03
N ASN A 33 17.68 -17.11 -6.84
CA ASN A 33 19.02 -17.21 -6.28
C ASN A 33 20.02 -16.54 -7.24
N ASP A 34 20.51 -15.36 -6.85
CA ASP A 34 21.40 -14.52 -7.64
C ASP A 34 22.88 -14.93 -7.50
N ASN A 35 23.19 -15.97 -6.73
CA ASN A 35 24.56 -16.44 -6.46
C ASN A 35 25.21 -17.19 -7.63
N LEU A 36 24.83 -16.91 -8.87
CA LEU A 36 25.30 -17.64 -10.03
C LEU A 36 26.40 -16.86 -10.77
N THR A 37 27.62 -17.40 -10.73
CA THR A 37 28.81 -16.80 -11.35
C THR A 37 28.95 -17.16 -12.84
N ASP A 38 28.23 -18.18 -13.31
CA ASP A 38 28.36 -18.68 -14.68
C ASP A 38 27.53 -17.83 -15.68
N PRO A 39 28.15 -17.19 -16.69
CA PRO A 39 27.48 -16.30 -17.64
C PRO A 39 26.33 -16.97 -18.40
N ASP A 40 26.43 -18.25 -18.72
CA ASP A 40 25.39 -18.96 -19.50
C ASP A 40 24.14 -19.22 -18.66
N LEU A 41 24.33 -19.51 -17.37
CA LEU A 41 23.22 -19.71 -16.46
C LEU A 41 22.54 -18.38 -16.11
N ILE A 42 23.28 -17.27 -16.04
CA ILE A 42 22.72 -15.92 -15.86
C ILE A 42 21.71 -15.63 -16.98
N GLY A 43 22.06 -15.87 -18.25
CA GLY A 43 21.15 -15.66 -19.38
C GLY A 43 19.84 -16.44 -19.25
N ARG A 44 19.93 -17.74 -18.93
CA ARG A 44 18.74 -18.60 -18.72
C ARG A 44 17.87 -18.13 -17.56
N GLN A 45 18.49 -17.68 -16.47
CA GLN A 45 17.75 -17.16 -15.32
C GLN A 45 17.03 -15.85 -15.64
N VAL A 46 17.68 -14.91 -16.33
CA VAL A 46 17.06 -13.64 -16.72
C VAL A 46 15.85 -13.89 -17.62
N VAL A 47 15.97 -14.79 -18.61
CA VAL A 47 14.85 -15.20 -19.48
C VAL A 47 13.70 -15.77 -18.64
N LYS A 48 14.01 -16.74 -17.76
CA LYS A 48 13.01 -17.36 -16.87
C LYS A 48 12.28 -16.31 -16.05
N LYS A 49 13.03 -15.44 -15.35
CA LYS A 49 12.48 -14.39 -14.48
C LYS A 49 11.61 -13.43 -15.28
N ALA A 50 12.07 -12.98 -16.44
CA ALA A 50 11.35 -12.03 -17.29
C ALA A 50 10.00 -12.62 -17.73
N LEU A 51 10.01 -13.85 -18.26
CA LEU A 51 8.78 -14.51 -18.72
C LEU A 51 7.81 -14.79 -17.57
N THR A 52 8.29 -15.21 -16.40
CA THR A 52 7.42 -15.42 -15.23
C THR A 52 6.85 -14.10 -14.69
N LEU A 53 7.63 -13.01 -14.70
CA LEU A 53 7.15 -11.70 -14.26
C LEU A 53 6.07 -11.16 -15.19
N ILE A 54 6.27 -11.27 -16.51
CA ILE A 54 5.27 -10.90 -17.51
C ILE A 54 4.01 -11.75 -17.35
N GLU A 55 4.16 -13.07 -17.15
CA GLU A 55 3.03 -13.98 -16.95
C GLU A 55 2.20 -13.65 -15.70
N CYS A 56 2.87 -13.39 -14.58
CA CYS A 56 2.19 -13.08 -13.32
C CYS A 56 1.61 -11.66 -13.31
N SER A 57 1.97 -10.80 -14.27
CA SER A 57 1.47 -9.44 -14.35
C SER A 57 0.04 -9.38 -14.92
N ARG A 58 -0.81 -8.51 -14.36
CA ARG A 58 -2.22 -8.41 -14.76
C ARG A 58 -2.41 -7.80 -16.15
N HIS A 59 -1.63 -6.77 -16.45
CA HIS A 59 -1.76 -5.93 -17.65
C HIS A 59 -0.45 -5.85 -18.45
N GLY A 60 0.50 -6.75 -18.18
CA GLY A 60 1.88 -6.62 -18.64
C GLY A 60 2.75 -5.80 -17.68
N LEU A 61 3.99 -5.55 -18.10
CA LEU A 61 4.96 -4.73 -17.39
C LEU A 61 5.61 -3.73 -18.35
N GLN A 62 5.87 -2.50 -17.89
CA GLN A 62 6.68 -1.57 -18.67
C GLN A 62 8.13 -2.07 -18.73
N GLU A 63 8.84 -1.73 -19.79
CA GLU A 63 10.27 -2.04 -19.92
C GLU A 63 11.08 -1.55 -18.71
N GLY A 64 10.85 -0.31 -18.26
CA GLY A 64 11.54 0.25 -17.09
C GLY A 64 11.29 -0.55 -15.80
N GLU A 65 10.04 -0.98 -15.58
CA GLU A 65 9.68 -1.81 -14.42
C GLU A 65 10.36 -3.17 -14.50
N LEU A 66 10.42 -3.76 -15.69
CA LEU A 66 11.06 -5.04 -15.91
C LEU A 66 12.58 -4.96 -15.72
N LEU A 67 13.22 -3.87 -16.12
CA LEU A 67 14.64 -3.60 -15.86
C LEU A 67 14.94 -3.46 -14.36
N GLU A 68 14.08 -2.78 -13.61
CA GLU A 68 14.19 -2.66 -12.14
C GLU A 68 13.95 -4.02 -11.46
N LEU A 69 12.93 -4.76 -11.88
CA LEU A 69 12.58 -6.07 -11.33
C LEU A 69 13.60 -7.15 -11.68
N LEU A 70 14.27 -7.09 -12.82
CA LEU A 70 15.33 -8.03 -13.22
C LEU A 70 16.71 -7.64 -12.70
N ALA A 71 16.86 -6.47 -12.08
CA ALA A 71 18.13 -6.02 -11.55
C ALA A 71 18.68 -7.02 -10.51
N PRO A 72 19.96 -7.42 -10.61
CA PRO A 72 20.61 -8.20 -9.57
C PRO A 72 20.62 -7.45 -8.22
N ARG A 73 20.64 -8.19 -7.10
CA ARG A 73 20.76 -7.58 -5.76
C ARG A 73 21.88 -6.53 -5.70
N GLY A 74 21.56 -5.36 -5.16
CA GLY A 74 22.47 -4.22 -5.03
C GLY A 74 22.55 -3.30 -6.27
N LYS A 75 21.97 -3.70 -7.40
CA LYS A 75 21.83 -2.82 -8.58
C LYS A 75 20.41 -2.27 -8.66
N ARG A 76 20.29 -1.03 -9.15
CA ARG A 76 18.98 -0.37 -9.32
C ARG A 76 18.25 -0.85 -10.57
N MET A 77 18.99 -1.15 -11.64
CA MET A 77 18.44 -1.51 -12.95
C MET A 77 19.34 -2.53 -13.64
N LEU A 78 18.74 -3.42 -14.43
CA LEU A 78 19.45 -4.27 -15.38
C LEU A 78 20.06 -3.39 -16.50
N PRO A 79 21.31 -3.64 -16.95
CA PRO A 79 21.90 -2.90 -18.06
C PRO A 79 21.01 -2.99 -19.32
N PRO A 80 20.64 -1.86 -19.96
CA PRO A 80 19.76 -1.85 -21.11
C PRO A 80 20.23 -2.73 -22.27
N LEU A 81 21.55 -2.85 -22.47
CA LEU A 81 22.13 -3.72 -23.50
C LEU A 81 21.80 -5.20 -23.31
N VAL A 82 21.74 -5.68 -22.06
CA VAL A 82 21.38 -7.08 -21.75
C VAL A 82 19.91 -7.32 -22.08
N TRP A 83 19.05 -6.38 -21.69
CA TRP A 83 17.63 -6.44 -21.98
C TRP A 83 17.34 -6.32 -23.48
N ALA A 84 17.97 -5.40 -24.21
CA ALA A 84 17.76 -5.25 -25.65
C ALA A 84 18.08 -6.53 -26.44
N ARG A 85 19.13 -7.27 -26.03
CA ARG A 85 19.45 -8.58 -26.64
C ARG A 85 18.37 -9.63 -26.34
N LEU A 86 17.89 -9.66 -25.09
CA LEU A 86 16.82 -10.55 -24.69
C LEU A 86 15.51 -10.22 -25.41
N TYR A 87 15.13 -8.94 -25.43
CA TYR A 87 13.92 -8.45 -26.09
C TYR A 87 13.89 -8.83 -27.56
N ARG A 88 14.98 -8.61 -28.32
CA ARG A 88 15.07 -9.05 -29.72
C ARG A 88 14.86 -10.55 -29.91
N SER A 89 15.31 -11.37 -28.97
CA SER A 89 15.06 -12.82 -29.03
C SER A 89 13.62 -13.22 -28.66
N LEU A 90 12.91 -12.36 -27.94
CA LEU A 90 11.53 -12.57 -27.50
C LEU A 90 10.49 -11.78 -28.31
N GLU A 91 10.93 -10.95 -29.26
CA GLU A 91 10.11 -9.99 -30.00
C GLU A 91 8.90 -10.66 -30.69
N LEU A 92 9.07 -11.89 -31.19
CA LEU A 92 7.99 -12.64 -31.83
C LEU A 92 6.91 -13.14 -30.85
N TYR A 93 7.19 -13.14 -29.55
CA TYR A 93 6.30 -13.64 -28.50
C TYR A 93 5.72 -12.53 -27.63
N LEU A 94 6.39 -11.37 -27.60
CA LEU A 94 6.00 -10.21 -26.82
C LEU A 94 5.28 -9.22 -27.72
N HIS A 95 4.14 -8.73 -27.24
CA HIS A 95 3.38 -7.69 -27.90
C HIS A 95 3.31 -6.46 -27.00
N PRO A 96 3.55 -5.25 -27.55
CA PRO A 96 3.21 -4.04 -26.83
C PRO A 96 1.68 -3.99 -26.61
N LEU A 97 1.25 -3.99 -25.36
CA LEU A 97 -0.16 -3.90 -24.98
C LEU A 97 -0.59 -2.42 -24.91
N GLY A 98 -1.59 -2.07 -25.71
CA GLY A 98 -2.22 -0.75 -25.73
C GLY A 98 -1.76 0.12 -26.90
N GLU A 99 -2.72 0.73 -27.59
CA GLU A 99 -2.46 1.64 -28.71
C GLU A 99 -1.89 2.98 -28.27
N GLU A 100 -2.14 3.41 -27.02
CA GLU A 100 -2.04 4.84 -26.71
C GLU A 100 -0.89 5.34 -25.85
N GLU A 101 -0.16 4.62 -24.96
CA GLU A 101 0.98 5.36 -24.34
C GLU A 101 2.11 4.70 -23.56
N ASN A 102 2.05 3.47 -23.04
CA ASN A 102 3.00 3.12 -21.96
C ASN A 102 4.02 2.03 -22.25
N GLY A 103 4.13 1.53 -23.50
CA GLY A 103 5.12 0.51 -23.85
C GLY A 103 5.01 -0.74 -22.96
N MET A 104 3.79 -1.11 -22.58
CA MET A 104 3.50 -2.27 -21.74
C MET A 104 3.84 -3.53 -22.52
N LEU A 105 4.61 -4.44 -21.93
CA LEU A 105 4.97 -5.70 -22.56
C LEU A 105 4.10 -6.82 -22.00
N GLY A 106 3.42 -7.53 -22.90
CA GLY A 106 2.66 -8.74 -22.58
C GLY A 106 2.89 -9.84 -23.62
N PHE A 107 2.29 -11.01 -23.39
CA PHE A 107 2.34 -12.10 -24.37
C PHE A 107 1.34 -11.88 -25.50
N PHE A 108 1.79 -12.12 -26.73
CA PHE A 108 0.92 -12.10 -27.91
C PHE A 108 -0.05 -13.29 -27.94
N SER A 109 0.41 -14.47 -27.49
CA SER A 109 -0.33 -15.74 -27.61
C SER A 109 -0.56 -16.41 -26.27
N GLN A 110 -1.79 -16.88 -26.05
CA GLN A 110 -2.16 -17.68 -24.87
C GLN A 110 -1.37 -18.99 -24.79
N GLN A 111 -0.87 -19.52 -25.91
CA GLN A 111 0.00 -20.70 -25.89
C GLN A 111 1.31 -20.43 -25.14
N MET A 112 1.84 -19.21 -25.24
CA MET A 112 3.05 -18.83 -24.52
C MET A 112 2.78 -18.75 -23.01
N VAL A 113 1.65 -18.15 -22.62
CA VAL A 113 1.17 -18.13 -21.22
C VAL A 113 1.15 -19.55 -20.65
N HIS A 114 0.51 -20.50 -21.35
CA HIS A 114 0.45 -21.90 -20.92
C HIS A 114 1.83 -22.56 -20.86
N ALA A 115 2.70 -22.31 -21.84
CA ALA A 115 4.04 -22.85 -21.88
C ALA A 115 4.90 -22.33 -20.71
N VAL A 116 4.83 -21.04 -20.41
CA VAL A 116 5.54 -20.39 -19.29
C VAL A 116 5.04 -20.93 -17.95
N ARG A 117 3.72 -21.00 -17.75
CA ARG A 117 3.13 -21.59 -16.53
C ARG A 117 3.55 -23.03 -16.32
N LYS A 118 3.43 -23.87 -17.36
CA LYS A 118 3.80 -25.29 -17.29
C LYS A 118 5.29 -25.48 -17.03
N ARG A 119 6.14 -24.73 -17.74
CA ARG A 119 7.60 -24.91 -17.70
C ARG A 119 8.25 -24.33 -16.45
N TYR A 120 7.86 -23.12 -16.05
CA TYR A 120 8.56 -22.38 -15.01
C TYR A 120 7.82 -22.35 -13.67
N LEU A 121 6.48 -22.24 -13.70
CA LEU A 121 5.65 -22.25 -12.49
C LEU A 121 5.18 -23.66 -12.11
N GLN A 122 5.28 -24.64 -13.02
CA GLN A 122 4.79 -26.01 -12.83
C GLN A 122 3.31 -26.09 -12.45
N ASN A 123 2.52 -25.09 -12.87
CA ASN A 123 1.12 -24.89 -12.44
C ASN A 123 0.96 -24.86 -10.90
N ASN A 124 2.02 -24.53 -10.16
CA ASN A 124 1.99 -24.43 -8.72
C ASN A 124 1.60 -23.00 -8.33
N ARG A 125 0.43 -22.87 -7.70
CA ARG A 125 -0.11 -21.59 -7.20
C ARG A 125 0.85 -20.90 -6.21
N LEU A 126 1.64 -21.63 -5.46
CA LEU A 126 2.57 -21.06 -4.48
C LEU A 126 3.78 -20.42 -5.15
N ARG A 127 4.33 -21.06 -6.21
CA ARG A 127 5.40 -20.44 -7.01
C ARG A 127 4.92 -19.18 -7.72
N GLU A 128 3.67 -19.17 -8.15
CA GLU A 128 3.06 -17.96 -8.68
C GLU A 128 2.95 -16.87 -7.60
N ALA A 129 2.55 -17.25 -6.38
CA ALA A 129 2.48 -16.34 -5.24
C ALA A 129 3.86 -15.74 -4.89
N GLU A 130 4.95 -16.50 -4.99
CA GLU A 130 6.32 -15.98 -4.79
C GLU A 130 6.67 -14.88 -5.80
N VAL A 131 6.40 -15.10 -7.09
CA VAL A 131 6.63 -14.09 -8.15
C VAL A 131 5.75 -12.87 -7.92
N CYS A 132 4.47 -13.09 -7.55
CA CYS A 132 3.54 -12.02 -7.23
C CYS A 132 3.95 -11.25 -5.97
N SER A 133 4.62 -11.90 -5.00
CA SER A 133 5.14 -11.23 -3.80
C SER A 133 6.19 -10.19 -4.16
N ARG A 134 7.10 -10.53 -5.08
CA ARG A 134 8.09 -9.59 -5.60
C ARG A 134 7.45 -8.42 -6.35
N LEU A 135 6.41 -8.69 -7.14
CA LEU A 135 5.62 -7.63 -7.77
C LEU A 135 4.94 -6.76 -6.72
N ALA A 136 4.30 -7.35 -5.72
CA ALA A 136 3.66 -6.64 -4.62
C ALA A 136 4.64 -5.69 -3.89
N ASP A 137 5.86 -6.15 -3.58
CA ASP A 137 6.91 -5.33 -2.96
C ASP A 137 7.33 -4.15 -3.85
N TYR A 138 7.50 -4.40 -5.15
CA TYR A 138 7.84 -3.36 -6.12
C TYR A 138 6.74 -2.29 -6.21
N PHE A 139 5.50 -2.74 -6.41
CA PHE A 139 4.34 -1.86 -6.50
C PHE A 139 4.09 -1.10 -5.20
N MET A 140 4.36 -1.72 -4.04
CA MET A 140 4.29 -1.05 -2.74
C MET A 140 5.36 0.02 -2.61
N ALA A 141 6.61 -0.26 -3.01
CA ALA A 141 7.69 0.73 -2.97
C ALA A 141 7.43 1.93 -3.89
N LYS A 142 6.71 1.73 -5.01
CA LYS A 142 6.30 2.82 -5.91
C LYS A 142 5.06 3.56 -5.42
N ALA A 143 4.10 2.87 -4.81
CA ALA A 143 2.89 3.46 -4.25
C ALA A 143 3.17 4.26 -2.96
N ASP A 144 4.10 3.78 -2.14
CA ASP A 144 4.53 4.41 -0.90
C ASP A 144 6.07 4.40 -0.75
N PRO A 145 6.77 5.35 -1.40
CA PRO A 145 8.23 5.44 -1.34
C PRO A 145 8.78 5.69 0.07
N SER A 146 8.00 6.40 0.90
CA SER A 146 8.37 6.75 2.28
C SER A 146 8.15 5.60 3.26
N ARG A 147 7.32 4.61 2.89
CA ARG A 147 6.85 3.52 3.76
C ARG A 147 6.21 4.04 5.05
N ASP A 148 5.61 5.22 4.99
CA ASP A 148 4.93 5.88 6.11
C ASP A 148 3.42 5.57 6.12
N GLY A 149 2.93 4.81 5.14
CA GLY A 149 1.51 4.53 4.94
C GLY A 149 0.74 5.71 4.36
N MET A 150 1.42 6.75 3.86
CA MET A 150 0.77 7.94 3.29
C MET A 150 0.43 7.76 1.80
N TYR A 151 0.98 6.72 1.17
CA TYR A 151 0.78 6.36 -0.24
C TYR A 151 0.89 7.58 -1.17
N GLN A 152 2.08 8.17 -1.22
CA GLN A 152 2.36 9.41 -1.95
C GLN A 152 2.72 9.18 -3.43
N GLY A 153 2.72 7.94 -3.92
CA GLY A 153 3.08 7.61 -5.30
C GLY A 153 2.19 8.29 -6.34
N GLU A 154 2.79 8.73 -7.45
CA GLU A 154 2.10 9.50 -8.49
C GLU A 154 1.33 8.61 -9.49
N GLY A 155 1.79 7.37 -9.73
CA GLY A 155 1.19 6.50 -10.75
C GLY A 155 -0.20 5.95 -10.36
N LEU A 156 -1.18 6.08 -11.26
CA LEU A 156 -2.52 5.47 -11.13
C LEU A 156 -2.44 3.94 -10.99
N ARG A 157 -1.73 3.34 -11.94
CA ARG A 157 -1.51 1.90 -12.02
C ARG A 157 -0.90 1.31 -10.76
N TYR A 158 -0.02 2.04 -10.08
CA TYR A 158 0.62 1.50 -8.88
C TYR A 158 -0.37 1.14 -7.79
N PHE A 159 -1.50 1.84 -7.71
CA PHE A 159 -2.50 1.61 -6.69
C PHE A 159 -3.47 0.51 -7.12
N GLU A 160 -3.85 0.50 -8.40
CA GLU A 160 -4.74 -0.50 -9.01
C GLU A 160 -4.16 -1.92 -8.91
N ASP A 161 -2.90 -2.07 -9.28
CA ASP A 161 -2.26 -3.37 -9.33
C ASP A 161 -1.73 -3.81 -7.95
N LEU A 162 -1.55 -2.87 -7.00
CA LEU A 162 -1.03 -3.17 -5.66
C LEU A 162 -1.84 -4.25 -4.95
N VAL A 163 -3.16 -4.05 -4.87
CA VAL A 163 -4.04 -4.95 -4.13
C VAL A 163 -4.12 -6.30 -4.83
N TYR A 164 -4.22 -6.28 -6.17
CA TYR A 164 -4.19 -7.49 -6.98
C TYR A 164 -2.96 -8.35 -6.68
N TYR A 165 -1.75 -7.79 -6.70
CA TYR A 165 -0.54 -8.57 -6.43
C TYR A 165 -0.45 -9.06 -5.00
N HIS A 166 -0.92 -8.29 -4.01
CA HIS A 166 -0.97 -8.75 -2.63
C HIS A 166 -1.93 -9.93 -2.44
N ILE A 167 -3.09 -9.91 -3.12
CA ILE A 167 -4.05 -11.03 -3.15
C ILE A 167 -3.39 -12.26 -3.78
N ARG A 168 -2.78 -12.12 -4.96
CA ARG A 168 -2.13 -13.23 -5.68
C ARG A 168 -0.91 -13.78 -4.92
N ALA A 169 -0.20 -12.93 -4.21
CA ALA A 169 0.91 -13.29 -3.33
C ALA A 169 0.46 -13.92 -2.01
N LEU A 170 -0.84 -14.01 -1.74
CA LEU A 170 -1.41 -14.54 -0.49
C LEU A 170 -0.93 -13.80 0.77
N ARG A 171 -0.55 -12.52 0.65
CA ARG A 171 -0.03 -11.69 1.77
C ARG A 171 -1.15 -11.03 2.55
N ILE A 172 -1.95 -11.85 3.25
CA ILE A 172 -3.20 -11.41 3.88
C ILE A 172 -2.99 -10.30 4.92
N ASP A 173 -1.93 -10.39 5.73
CA ASP A 173 -1.60 -9.38 6.75
C ASP A 173 -1.35 -8.01 6.10
N SER A 174 -0.64 -7.98 4.96
CA SER A 174 -0.39 -6.77 4.18
C SER A 174 -1.66 -6.24 3.52
N ILE A 175 -2.53 -7.10 2.98
CA ILE A 175 -3.83 -6.70 2.41
C ILE A 175 -4.68 -5.99 3.46
N LYS A 176 -4.71 -6.52 4.69
CA LYS A 176 -5.43 -5.89 5.80
C LYS A 176 -4.90 -4.49 6.09
N GLY A 177 -3.59 -4.31 6.11
CA GLY A 177 -2.97 -2.98 6.27
C GLY A 177 -3.32 -2.02 5.13
N ILE A 178 -3.39 -2.50 3.89
CA ILE A 178 -3.67 -1.67 2.71
C ILE A 178 -5.16 -1.33 2.62
N LEU A 179 -6.03 -2.34 2.55
CA LEU A 179 -7.48 -2.17 2.41
C LEU A 179 -8.15 -1.65 3.69
N GLY A 180 -7.50 -1.79 4.85
CA GLY A 180 -7.95 -1.19 6.11
C GLY A 180 -7.50 0.25 6.30
N SER A 181 -6.56 0.75 5.49
CA SER A 181 -6.03 2.10 5.67
C SER A 181 -7.01 3.15 5.15
N LEU A 182 -7.50 4.01 6.03
CA LEU A 182 -8.33 5.16 5.66
C LEU A 182 -7.57 6.13 4.73
N ILE A 183 -6.25 6.22 4.88
CA ILE A 183 -5.39 7.03 4.02
C ILE A 183 -5.35 6.43 2.61
N PHE A 184 -5.24 5.10 2.48
CA PHE A 184 -5.31 4.44 1.17
C PHE A 184 -6.65 4.69 0.47
N ILE A 185 -7.77 4.58 1.20
CA ILE A 185 -9.12 4.85 0.69
C ILE A 185 -9.23 6.31 0.23
N GLU A 186 -8.77 7.26 1.05
CA GLU A 186 -8.74 8.67 0.67
C GLU A 186 -7.91 8.89 -0.61
N ARG A 187 -6.73 8.27 -0.72
CA ARG A 187 -5.86 8.40 -1.90
C ARG A 187 -6.49 7.83 -3.15
N ARG A 188 -7.23 6.72 -3.04
CA ARG A 188 -8.05 6.17 -4.14
C ARG A 188 -9.19 7.12 -4.51
N ALA A 189 -9.88 7.68 -3.53
CA ALA A 189 -11.00 8.60 -3.76
C ALA A 189 -10.57 9.90 -4.46
N ARG A 190 -9.40 10.46 -4.09
CA ARG A 190 -8.80 11.63 -4.77
C ARG A 190 -8.55 11.43 -6.26
N ARG A 191 -8.44 10.18 -6.72
CA ARG A 191 -8.17 9.84 -8.12
C ARG A 191 -9.44 9.61 -8.95
N GLY A 192 -10.61 9.79 -8.35
CA GLY A 192 -11.90 9.79 -9.04
C GLY A 192 -12.75 8.53 -8.85
N ALA A 193 -13.98 8.59 -9.34
CA ALA A 193 -15.01 7.56 -9.15
C ALA A 193 -14.58 6.17 -9.66
N GLY A 194 -13.92 6.11 -10.83
CA GLY A 194 -13.47 4.83 -11.39
C GLY A 194 -12.45 4.09 -10.52
N GLN A 195 -11.64 4.81 -9.74
CA GLN A 195 -10.73 4.19 -8.77
C GLN A 195 -11.46 3.63 -7.56
N MET A 196 -12.54 4.28 -7.14
CA MET A 196 -13.39 3.82 -6.06
C MET A 196 -14.21 2.59 -6.44
N GLU A 197 -14.70 2.52 -7.67
CA GLU A 197 -15.34 1.30 -8.20
C GLU A 197 -14.37 0.12 -8.26
N ARG A 198 -13.12 0.37 -8.68
CA ARG A 198 -12.06 -0.66 -8.66
C ARG A 198 -11.73 -1.09 -7.24
N LEU A 199 -11.69 -0.16 -6.28
CA LEU A 199 -11.50 -0.49 -4.86
C LEU A 199 -12.62 -1.41 -4.31
N LEU A 200 -13.89 -1.15 -4.67
CA LEU A 200 -14.99 -2.05 -4.31
C LEU A 200 -14.82 -3.45 -4.90
N ARG A 201 -14.34 -3.53 -6.15
CA ARG A 201 -13.99 -4.81 -6.78
C ARG A 201 -12.83 -5.50 -6.06
N ASP A 202 -11.83 -4.74 -5.60
CA ASP A 202 -10.69 -5.27 -4.85
C ASP A 202 -11.15 -5.90 -3.52
N TYR A 203 -12.10 -5.30 -2.80
CA TYR A 203 -12.71 -5.93 -1.61
C TYR A 203 -13.41 -7.24 -1.96
N HIS A 204 -14.23 -7.26 -3.02
CA HIS A 204 -14.94 -8.48 -3.44
C HIS A 204 -13.96 -9.60 -3.81
N MET A 205 -12.96 -9.31 -4.65
CA MET A 205 -11.93 -10.27 -5.05
C MET A 205 -11.16 -10.80 -3.84
N THR A 206 -10.82 -9.93 -2.88
CA THR A 206 -10.16 -10.33 -1.64
C THR A 206 -11.02 -11.30 -0.84
N GLN A 207 -12.32 -11.02 -0.69
CA GLN A 207 -13.23 -11.89 0.03
C GLN A 207 -13.40 -13.25 -0.66
N GLU A 208 -13.52 -13.28 -2.00
CA GLU A 208 -13.62 -14.53 -2.78
C GLU A 208 -12.36 -15.38 -2.62
N GLU A 209 -11.18 -14.78 -2.71
CA GLU A 209 -9.92 -15.49 -2.55
C GLU A 209 -9.76 -16.03 -1.14
N ILE A 210 -10.09 -15.25 -0.10
CA ILE A 210 -10.10 -15.75 1.30
C ILE A 210 -11.10 -16.89 1.48
N ARG A 211 -12.25 -16.86 0.79
CA ARG A 211 -13.22 -17.96 0.80
C ARG A 211 -12.70 -19.20 0.07
N GLY A 212 -11.94 -19.03 -1.00
CA GLY A 212 -11.36 -20.15 -1.76
C GLY A 212 -10.15 -20.83 -1.09
N LEU A 213 -9.46 -20.14 -0.18
CA LEU A 213 -8.25 -20.66 0.45
C LEU A 213 -8.56 -21.79 1.46
N LYS A 214 -7.71 -22.82 1.49
CA LYS A 214 -7.72 -23.83 2.55
C LYS A 214 -7.34 -23.19 3.89
N LEU A 215 -7.93 -23.67 4.98
CA LEU A 215 -7.67 -23.12 6.33
C LEU A 215 -6.22 -23.32 6.77
N SER A 216 -5.58 -24.44 6.40
CA SER A 216 -4.17 -24.71 6.68
C SER A 216 -3.25 -23.68 6.02
N VAL A 217 -3.46 -23.41 4.74
CA VAL A 217 -2.73 -22.37 3.99
C VAL A 217 -2.97 -20.99 4.61
N LEU A 218 -4.21 -20.65 4.94
CA LEU A 218 -4.52 -19.37 5.58
C LEU A 218 -3.80 -19.20 6.92
N LYS A 219 -3.75 -20.27 7.73
CA LYS A 219 -3.05 -20.30 9.02
C LYS A 219 -1.53 -20.19 8.86
N ALA A 220 -0.96 -20.78 7.81
CA ALA A 220 0.46 -20.68 7.50
C ALA A 220 0.86 -19.27 7.03
N MET A 221 -0.03 -18.59 6.29
CA MET A 221 0.23 -17.26 5.71
C MET A 221 0.02 -16.11 6.70
N MET A 222 -0.83 -16.29 7.71
CA MET A 222 -1.01 -15.30 8.77
C MET A 222 0.04 -15.46 9.85
N SER A 223 0.55 -14.34 10.37
CA SER A 223 1.39 -14.40 11.57
C SER A 223 0.63 -15.10 12.71
N ARG A 224 1.34 -15.95 13.47
CA ARG A 224 0.74 -16.74 14.56
C ARG A 224 -0.01 -15.85 15.57
N SER A 225 0.46 -14.62 15.77
CA SER A 225 -0.19 -13.62 16.63
C SER A 225 -1.49 -13.07 16.06
N GLU A 226 -1.60 -12.90 14.74
CA GLU A 226 -2.81 -12.36 14.11
C GLU A 226 -3.87 -13.43 13.91
N PHE A 227 -3.48 -14.66 13.58
CA PHE A 227 -4.42 -15.77 13.44
C PHE A 227 -5.20 -16.04 14.73
N ASN A 228 -4.54 -15.93 15.89
CA ASN A 228 -5.19 -16.08 17.19
C ASN A 228 -6.22 -14.97 17.49
N LYS A 229 -6.09 -13.81 16.84
CA LYS A 229 -6.99 -12.67 17.02
C LYS A 229 -8.13 -12.67 15.99
N PHE A 230 -7.88 -13.17 14.78
CA PHE A 230 -8.83 -13.09 13.67
C PHE A 230 -9.12 -14.48 13.09
N SER A 231 -10.35 -14.97 13.33
CA SER A 231 -10.89 -16.08 12.57
C SER A 231 -11.15 -15.64 11.12
N ARG A 232 -11.20 -16.61 10.19
CA ARG A 232 -11.58 -16.34 8.79
C ARG A 232 -12.92 -15.61 8.68
N ALA A 233 -13.90 -15.97 9.52
CA ALA A 233 -15.19 -15.30 9.56
C ALA A 233 -15.06 -13.84 10.03
N ALA A 234 -14.24 -13.57 11.06
CA ALA A 234 -13.96 -12.23 11.53
C ALA A 234 -13.27 -11.38 10.45
N LEU A 235 -12.32 -11.94 9.70
CA LEU A 235 -11.67 -11.24 8.60
C LEU A 235 -12.65 -10.91 7.46
N LEU A 236 -13.53 -11.84 7.09
CA LEU A 236 -14.54 -11.60 6.07
C LEU A 236 -15.57 -10.55 6.50
N SER A 237 -15.98 -10.58 7.78
CA SER A 237 -16.85 -9.56 8.38
C SER A 237 -16.18 -8.19 8.32
N TRP A 238 -14.93 -8.11 8.78
CA TRP A 238 -14.14 -6.89 8.77
C TRP A 238 -13.97 -6.30 7.35
N LEU A 239 -13.66 -7.13 6.34
CA LEU A 239 -13.63 -6.67 4.94
C LEU A 239 -15.01 -6.19 4.45
N GLY A 240 -16.08 -6.87 4.90
CA GLY A 240 -17.45 -6.48 4.59
C GLY A 240 -17.82 -5.11 5.14
N GLU A 241 -17.40 -4.79 6.36
CA GLU A 241 -17.61 -3.48 6.99
C GLU A 241 -16.94 -2.35 6.19
N TYR A 242 -15.69 -2.55 5.75
CA TYR A 242 -14.99 -1.59 4.89
C TYR A 242 -15.65 -1.45 3.51
N MET A 243 -16.09 -2.55 2.91
CA MET A 243 -16.80 -2.53 1.63
C MET A 243 -18.12 -1.75 1.72
N VAL A 244 -18.89 -1.96 2.79
CA VAL A 244 -20.14 -1.22 3.05
C VAL A 244 -19.84 0.27 3.31
N PHE A 245 -18.81 0.58 4.09
CA PHE A 245 -18.37 1.96 4.33
C PHE A 245 -18.02 2.68 3.02
N VAL A 246 -17.17 2.08 2.19
CA VAL A 246 -16.75 2.64 0.90
C VAL A 246 -17.92 2.76 -0.08
N GLY A 247 -18.80 1.76 -0.12
CA GLY A 247 -19.98 1.77 -1.00
C GLY A 247 -21.02 2.81 -0.60
N SER A 248 -21.31 2.94 0.70
CA SER A 248 -22.30 3.90 1.21
C SER A 248 -21.86 5.36 1.08
N HIS A 249 -20.55 5.62 1.14
CA HIS A 249 -19.99 6.97 1.03
C HIS A 249 -19.32 7.25 -0.32
N HIS A 250 -19.57 6.44 -1.36
CA HIS A 250 -18.85 6.52 -2.63
C HIS A 250 -18.86 7.93 -3.26
N THR A 251 -20.03 8.56 -3.33
CA THR A 251 -20.19 9.89 -3.96
C THR A 251 -19.56 10.99 -3.11
N GLN A 252 -19.70 10.91 -1.78
CA GLN A 252 -19.14 11.86 -0.83
C GLN A 252 -17.61 11.76 -0.78
N LEU A 253 -17.06 10.54 -0.75
CA LEU A 253 -15.61 10.32 -0.76
C LEU A 253 -14.98 10.81 -2.07
N THR A 254 -15.63 10.60 -3.20
CA THR A 254 -15.13 11.09 -4.50
C THR A 254 -15.15 12.62 -4.56
N SER A 255 -16.17 13.25 -3.99
CA SER A 255 -16.30 14.72 -3.97
C SER A 255 -15.40 15.39 -2.92
N TYR A 256 -15.27 14.76 -1.74
CA TYR A 256 -14.54 15.27 -0.58
C TYR A 256 -13.67 14.17 0.05
N PRO A 257 -12.56 13.77 -0.59
CA PRO A 257 -11.72 12.68 -0.12
C PRO A 257 -11.16 12.88 1.29
N SER A 258 -10.85 14.13 1.66
CA SER A 258 -10.29 14.48 2.97
C SER A 258 -11.26 14.24 4.14
N LEU A 259 -12.55 14.03 3.86
CA LEU A 259 -13.55 13.71 4.88
C LEU A 259 -13.64 12.20 5.18
N ALA A 260 -12.84 11.35 4.52
CA ALA A 260 -12.82 9.91 4.76
C ALA A 260 -12.65 9.56 6.24
N PHE A 261 -11.73 10.25 6.92
CA PHE A 261 -11.50 10.10 8.35
C PHE A 261 -12.73 10.45 9.21
N GLN A 262 -13.39 11.57 8.91
CA GLN A 262 -14.60 12.00 9.64
C GLN A 262 -15.76 11.03 9.43
N TYR A 263 -15.95 10.54 8.19
CA TYR A 263 -16.99 9.55 7.90
C TYR A 263 -16.72 8.21 8.60
N ALA A 264 -15.45 7.82 8.73
CA ALA A 264 -15.04 6.64 9.46
C ALA A 264 -15.30 6.77 10.97
N LEU A 265 -15.03 7.93 11.58
CA LEU A 265 -15.39 8.20 12.99
C LEU A 265 -16.89 8.13 13.24
N ASN A 266 -17.72 8.48 12.25
CA ASN A 266 -19.17 8.43 12.36
C ASN A 266 -19.74 7.00 12.17
N GLN A 267 -18.92 6.00 11.86
CA GLN A 267 -19.35 4.59 11.83
C GLN A 267 -19.55 4.06 13.26
N PRO A 268 -20.29 2.95 13.45
CA PRO A 268 -20.45 2.33 14.77
C PRO A 268 -19.10 2.00 15.41
N ASP A 269 -19.01 2.15 16.74
CA ASP A 269 -17.74 2.03 17.49
C ASP A 269 -17.03 0.68 17.31
N ILE A 270 -17.81 -0.37 17.03
CA ILE A 270 -17.30 -1.74 16.79
C ILE A 270 -16.80 -1.97 15.37
N SER A 271 -17.08 -1.05 14.44
CA SER A 271 -16.74 -1.23 13.03
C SER A 271 -15.26 -1.02 12.78
N GLY A 272 -14.70 -1.79 11.84
CA GLY A 272 -13.32 -1.69 11.39
C GLY A 272 -12.87 -0.27 11.02
N PRO A 273 -13.65 0.50 10.22
CA PRO A 273 -13.32 1.88 9.88
C PRO A 273 -13.25 2.82 11.09
N HIS A 274 -14.18 2.70 12.05
CA HIS A 274 -14.16 3.51 13.27
C HIS A 274 -12.92 3.22 14.12
N ILE A 275 -12.63 1.94 14.36
CA ILE A 275 -11.46 1.51 15.14
C ILE A 275 -10.17 2.07 14.53
N GLU A 276 -10.03 2.00 13.19
CA GLU A 276 -8.84 2.55 12.52
C GLU A 276 -8.77 4.07 12.61
N ALA A 277 -9.90 4.77 12.50
CA ALA A 277 -9.93 6.22 12.69
C ALA A 277 -9.49 6.62 14.11
N VAL A 278 -9.99 5.92 15.13
CA VAL A 278 -9.56 6.12 16.52
C VAL A 278 -8.07 5.84 16.70
N ASN A 279 -7.55 4.76 16.11
CA ASN A 279 -6.12 4.44 16.15
C ASN A 279 -5.27 5.54 15.51
N LEU A 280 -5.69 6.07 14.35
CA LEU A 280 -5.00 7.17 13.67
C LEU A 280 -5.04 8.46 14.51
N LEU A 281 -6.17 8.76 15.15
CA LEU A 281 -6.29 9.90 16.06
C LEU A 281 -5.32 9.80 17.24
N GLN A 282 -5.28 8.63 17.89
CA GLN A 282 -4.39 8.37 19.02
C GLN A 282 -2.92 8.49 18.62
N LYS A 283 -2.53 7.94 17.46
CA LYS A 283 -1.17 8.08 16.90
C LYS A 283 -0.81 9.54 16.63
N ALA A 284 -1.74 10.30 16.05
CA ALA A 284 -1.54 11.73 15.79
C ALA A 284 -1.40 12.52 17.10
N GLN A 285 -2.26 12.25 18.09
CA GLN A 285 -2.20 12.86 19.41
C GLN A 285 -0.87 12.56 20.12
N ALA A 286 -0.41 11.31 20.10
CA ALA A 286 0.88 10.91 20.66
C ALA A 286 2.04 11.67 19.99
N THR A 287 2.02 11.79 18.65
CA THR A 287 3.03 12.53 17.89
C THR A 287 3.05 14.02 18.25
N ILE A 288 1.88 14.63 18.48
CA ILE A 288 1.77 16.04 18.90
C ILE A 288 2.35 16.22 20.30
N ILE A 289 2.01 15.34 21.25
CA ILE A 289 2.54 15.37 22.61
C ILE A 289 4.07 15.23 22.60
N GLU A 290 4.62 14.28 21.85
CA GLU A 290 6.08 14.11 21.71
C GLU A 290 6.76 15.38 21.14
N ARG A 291 6.14 16.01 20.13
CA ARG A 291 6.64 17.27 19.57
C ARG A 291 6.56 18.43 20.56
N MET A 292 5.56 18.45 21.44
CA MET A 292 5.45 19.44 22.51
C MET A 292 6.54 19.21 23.56
N ASP A 293 6.69 17.98 24.06
CA ASP A 293 7.71 17.61 25.04
C ASP A 293 9.13 17.92 24.54
N THR A 294 9.42 17.63 23.27
CA THR A 294 10.73 17.94 22.68
C THR A 294 10.98 19.44 22.56
N ARG A 295 9.94 20.25 22.27
CA ARG A 295 10.05 21.72 22.26
C ARG A 295 10.25 22.27 23.67
N GLU A 296 9.54 21.72 24.65
CA GLU A 296 9.67 22.10 26.06
C GLU A 296 11.07 21.77 26.58
N ARG A 297 11.58 20.55 26.36
CA ARG A 297 12.96 20.17 26.70
C ARG A 297 13.99 21.10 26.05
N ARG A 298 13.82 21.44 24.77
CA ARG A 298 14.69 22.42 24.09
C ARG A 298 14.60 23.81 24.71
N ALA A 299 13.42 24.23 25.18
CA ALA A 299 13.26 25.50 25.88
C ALA A 299 13.98 25.48 27.25
N CYS A 300 13.78 24.44 28.06
CA CYS A 300 14.47 24.25 29.33
C CYS A 300 16.00 24.24 29.16
N ASN A 301 16.53 23.50 28.19
CA ASN A 301 17.97 23.45 27.92
C ASN A 301 18.54 24.82 27.53
N ARG A 302 17.77 25.65 26.80
CA ARG A 302 18.21 27.02 26.47
C ARG A 302 18.23 27.93 27.70
N VAL A 303 17.23 27.81 28.58
CA VAL A 303 17.20 28.55 29.84
C VAL A 303 18.36 28.13 30.74
N GLU A 304 18.60 26.84 30.88
CA GLU A 304 19.71 26.30 31.67
C GLU A 304 21.07 26.76 31.11
N ALA A 305 21.27 26.69 29.79
CA ALA A 305 22.48 27.18 29.14
C ALA A 305 22.68 28.69 29.35
N ALA A 306 21.60 29.49 29.32
CA ALA A 306 21.67 30.91 29.61
C ALA A 306 22.05 31.19 31.08
N ILE A 307 21.50 30.41 32.02
CA ILE A 307 21.88 30.49 33.44
C ILE A 307 23.36 30.15 33.63
N TRP A 308 23.84 29.06 33.02
CA TRP A 308 25.25 28.69 33.05
C TRP A 308 26.16 29.77 32.46
N ALA A 309 25.78 30.36 31.34
CA ALA A 309 26.53 31.46 30.73
C ALA A 309 26.62 32.67 31.68
N MET A 310 25.52 33.05 32.33
CA MET A 310 25.53 34.13 33.33
C MET A 310 26.42 33.79 34.54
N LEU A 311 26.37 32.55 35.04
CA LEU A 311 27.21 32.09 36.13
C LEU A 311 28.70 32.12 35.76
N CYS A 312 29.06 31.68 34.54
CA CYS A 312 30.43 31.74 34.04
C CYS A 312 30.94 33.18 33.92
N LEU A 313 30.12 34.09 33.36
CA LEU A 313 30.47 35.52 33.28
C LEU A 313 30.73 36.12 34.67
N ARG A 314 29.86 35.79 35.65
CA ARG A 314 30.05 36.25 37.03
C ARG A 314 31.29 35.66 37.68
N TYR A 315 31.57 34.38 37.46
CA TYR A 315 32.77 33.72 37.96
C TYR A 315 34.04 34.34 37.39
N HIS A 316 34.09 34.62 36.08
CA HIS A 316 35.20 35.32 35.45
C HIS A 316 35.36 36.76 35.94
N ALA A 317 34.26 37.48 36.23
CA ALA A 317 34.33 38.81 36.81
C ALA A 317 34.94 38.81 38.23
N VAL A 318 34.69 37.76 39.02
CA VAL A 318 35.29 37.59 40.35
C VAL A 318 36.76 37.17 40.26
N LEU A 319 37.09 36.30 39.30
CA LEU A 319 38.44 35.76 39.15
C LEU A 319 39.40 36.64 38.36
N SER A 320 38.93 37.58 37.53
CA SER A 320 39.82 38.51 36.83
C SER A 320 40.39 39.47 37.88
N PRO A 321 41.67 39.28 38.32
CA PRO A 321 42.25 40.23 39.26
C PRO A 321 42.25 41.57 38.53
N ALA A 322 41.70 42.60 39.19
CA ALA A 322 41.73 43.95 38.66
C ALA A 322 43.15 44.22 38.17
N SER A 323 43.35 44.18 36.85
CA SER A 323 44.62 44.55 36.26
C SER A 323 44.72 46.02 36.58
N LEU A 324 45.54 46.32 37.60
CA LEU A 324 45.81 47.67 38.03
C LEU A 324 46.10 48.49 36.78
N PRO A 325 45.44 49.64 36.58
CA PRO A 325 45.72 50.50 35.45
C PRO A 325 47.20 50.85 35.51
N THR A 326 47.99 50.18 34.67
CA THR A 326 49.40 50.50 34.51
C THR A 326 49.39 51.88 33.86
N SER A 327 49.85 52.86 34.64
CA SER A 327 49.94 54.27 34.26
C SER A 327 50.36 54.43 32.79
N PRO A 328 49.69 55.29 32.01
CA PRO A 328 50.14 55.61 30.66
C PRO A 328 51.49 56.33 30.74
N GLY A 329 52.57 55.55 30.62
CA GLY A 329 53.88 56.05 30.26
C GLY A 329 53.76 56.75 28.91
N ARG A 330 53.79 58.08 28.96
CA ARG A 330 53.91 59.03 27.87
C ARG A 330 55.12 58.67 26.97
N ALA A 331 54.95 57.74 26.04
CA ALA A 331 55.91 57.48 24.97
C ALA A 331 55.45 58.25 23.72
N SER A 332 56.19 59.31 23.45
CA SER A 332 56.08 60.17 22.29
C SER A 332 56.01 59.38 20.99
N ALA A 333 55.07 59.77 20.14
CA ALA A 333 55.03 59.38 18.74
C ALA A 333 56.37 59.69 18.05
N VAL A 334 56.89 58.71 17.30
CA VAL A 334 57.84 58.94 16.20
C VAL A 334 57.22 58.27 14.98
N PRO A 335 56.93 59.02 13.90
CA PRO A 335 56.49 58.44 12.64
C PRO A 335 57.71 57.98 11.86
N ALA A 336 57.74 56.72 11.42
CA ALA A 336 58.66 56.30 10.38
C ALA A 336 57.90 55.47 9.32
N PRO A 337 58.13 55.74 8.03
CA PRO A 337 57.42 55.12 6.93
C PRO A 337 58.11 53.83 6.49
N GLY A 338 57.33 52.98 5.82
CA GLY A 338 57.89 52.06 4.83
C GLY A 338 57.97 50.60 5.26
N SER A 339 57.17 49.81 4.54
CA SER A 339 57.68 48.69 3.75
C SER A 339 57.43 47.26 4.26
N THR A 340 56.80 46.53 3.34
CA THR A 340 57.04 45.13 2.95
C THR A 340 56.60 43.99 3.88
N ALA A 341 55.50 43.36 3.45
CA ALA A 341 55.44 41.94 3.09
C ALA A 341 56.07 40.90 4.03
N LEU A 342 55.25 39.96 4.50
CA LEU A 342 55.52 38.54 4.23
C LEU A 342 54.27 37.68 4.42
N HIS A 343 53.87 37.08 3.30
CA HIS A 343 53.10 35.86 3.19
C HIS A 343 53.73 34.76 4.07
N ILE A 344 52.98 34.17 5.00
CA ILE A 344 53.22 32.78 5.40
C ILE A 344 51.86 32.07 5.50
N SER A 345 51.68 31.15 4.57
CA SER A 345 50.61 30.17 4.50
C SER A 345 50.60 29.27 5.73
N ALA A 346 49.41 29.01 6.27
CA ALA A 346 49.14 27.83 7.07
C ALA A 346 47.94 27.07 6.46
N THR A 347 48.31 26.06 5.69
CA THR A 347 47.46 24.99 5.14
C THR A 347 47.03 24.01 6.23
N ALA A 348 45.81 23.45 6.04
CA ALA A 348 45.23 22.27 6.69
C ALA A 348 44.79 22.45 8.18
N ALA A 349 43.60 22.05 8.61
CA ALA A 349 42.70 21.02 8.11
C ALA A 349 41.22 21.45 8.19
N ARG A 350 40.52 21.38 7.05
CA ARG A 350 39.07 21.30 6.98
C ARG A 350 38.69 19.83 7.15
N SER A 351 38.12 19.47 8.29
CA SER A 351 37.19 18.35 8.37
C SER A 351 35.80 18.89 8.01
N SER A 352 35.29 18.41 6.88
CA SER A 352 33.96 18.68 6.37
C SER A 352 32.88 18.14 7.31
N ALA A 353 32.01 19.02 7.80
CA ALA A 353 30.64 18.66 8.18
C ALA A 353 29.71 19.75 7.65
N HIS A 354 29.21 19.53 6.43
CA HIS A 354 28.05 20.23 5.91
C HIS A 354 26.82 19.76 6.68
N ALA A 355 26.21 20.65 7.46
CA ALA A 355 24.80 20.57 7.79
C ALA A 355 24.24 21.99 7.98
N ALA A 356 23.19 22.27 7.22
CA ALA A 356 22.60 23.58 7.01
C ALA A 356 22.07 24.24 8.29
N SER A 357 22.42 25.50 8.49
CA SER A 357 21.68 26.44 9.33
C SER A 357 21.67 27.80 8.64
N GLY A 358 20.69 27.99 7.77
CA GLY A 358 20.32 29.30 7.25
C GLY A 358 19.58 30.07 8.35
N LEU A 359 20.18 31.18 8.76
CA LEU A 359 19.55 32.34 9.40
C LEU A 359 18.29 32.73 8.58
N GLY A 360 17.14 33.05 9.14
CA GLY A 360 16.96 33.97 10.25
C GLY A 360 16.72 35.38 9.69
N SER A 361 15.51 35.65 9.18
CA SER A 361 15.06 37.00 8.83
C SER A 361 13.63 37.25 9.33
N THR A 362 13.56 37.99 10.42
CA THR A 362 12.57 39.05 10.74
C THR A 362 11.10 38.78 10.41
N TRP A 363 10.31 38.44 11.45
CA TRP A 363 8.87 38.65 11.45
C TRP A 363 8.56 40.02 12.06
N ALA A 364 8.12 40.95 11.21
CA ALA A 364 7.47 42.19 11.63
C ALA A 364 5.96 41.95 11.73
N ALA A 365 5.39 42.36 12.86
CA ALA A 365 3.96 42.32 13.12
C ALA A 365 3.22 43.35 12.25
N ALA A 366 2.16 42.91 11.57
CA ALA A 366 1.15 43.79 11.00
C ALA A 366 -0.24 43.15 11.19
N SER A 367 -1.11 43.89 11.87
CA SER A 367 -2.50 43.56 12.17
C SER A 367 -3.38 43.49 10.90
N PRO A 368 -4.55 42.82 10.95
CA PRO A 368 -5.38 42.59 9.77
C PRO A 368 -6.30 43.79 9.49
N THR A 369 -6.10 44.44 8.35
CA THR A 369 -7.10 45.31 7.72
C THR A 369 -7.90 44.53 6.69
N ALA A 370 -9.21 44.59 6.84
CA ALA A 370 -10.24 44.08 5.97
C ALA A 370 -10.11 44.56 4.51
N SER A 371 -10.62 43.76 3.57
CA SER A 371 -11.42 44.15 2.37
C SER A 371 -11.40 43.00 1.31
N PRO A 372 -12.12 43.09 0.18
CA PRO A 372 -13.42 42.46 0.00
C PRO A 372 -13.45 41.45 -1.17
N PHE A 373 -14.61 40.79 -1.34
CA PHE A 373 -15.01 40.02 -2.51
C PHE A 373 -14.67 40.70 -3.86
N PRO A 374 -14.51 39.89 -4.92
CA PRO A 374 -15.09 40.27 -6.20
C PRO A 374 -16.01 39.19 -6.78
N THR A 375 -17.17 39.66 -7.22
CA THR A 375 -18.12 39.00 -8.10
C THR A 375 -17.76 39.25 -9.57
N ALA A 376 -18.00 38.20 -10.38
CA ALA A 376 -18.58 38.21 -11.72
C ALA A 376 -17.73 38.56 -12.98
N ALA A 377 -17.97 37.69 -13.97
CA ALA A 377 -18.29 37.97 -15.38
C ALA A 377 -17.17 38.04 -16.44
N ALA A 378 -17.18 37.00 -17.29
CA ALA A 378 -17.45 37.01 -18.74
C ALA A 378 -16.57 37.85 -19.70
N ALA A 379 -15.90 37.13 -20.62
CA ALA A 379 -15.87 37.36 -22.09
C ALA A 379 -14.95 36.29 -22.70
N ALA A 380 -15.44 35.30 -23.45
CA ALA A 380 -15.91 35.34 -24.84
C ALA A 380 -14.80 35.16 -25.89
N ALA A 381 -15.11 34.24 -26.80
CA ALA A 381 -14.73 34.15 -28.22
C ALA A 381 -13.52 33.29 -28.64
N GLY A 382 -13.83 32.22 -29.39
CA GLY A 382 -13.32 32.15 -30.76
C GLY A 382 -13.03 30.78 -31.38
N ARG A 383 -13.99 30.30 -32.20
CA ARG A 383 -13.87 29.43 -33.40
C ARG A 383 -13.74 27.91 -33.17
N ALA A 384 -14.68 27.04 -33.57
CA ALA A 384 -15.51 26.86 -34.79
C ALA A 384 -14.83 26.06 -35.92
N SER A 385 -15.31 24.82 -36.11
CA SER A 385 -15.52 24.11 -37.38
C SER A 385 -16.09 22.72 -37.03
N SER A 386 -17.40 22.50 -36.95
CA SER A 386 -18.36 22.21 -38.03
C SER A 386 -17.90 21.14 -39.02
N LEU A 387 -18.48 19.94 -38.94
CA LEU A 387 -18.96 19.20 -40.10
C LEU A 387 -20.16 18.34 -39.70
N SER A 388 -21.27 18.65 -40.36
CA SER A 388 -22.56 17.97 -40.35
C SER A 388 -22.54 16.74 -41.25
N SER A 389 -23.30 15.71 -40.88
CA SER A 389 -24.20 15.05 -41.84
C SER A 389 -25.20 14.15 -41.10
N THR A 390 -26.46 14.56 -41.19
CA THR A 390 -27.65 13.91 -40.66
C THR A 390 -28.48 13.46 -41.86
N MET A 391 -28.80 12.16 -41.95
CA MET A 391 -29.98 11.55 -42.59
C MET A 391 -30.00 10.11 -42.04
N GLY A 392 -31.08 9.45 -41.62
CA GLY A 392 -32.52 9.64 -41.64
C GLY A 392 -33.07 8.23 -41.35
N SER A 393 -33.94 8.03 -40.37
CA SER A 393 -35.34 7.59 -40.54
C SER A 393 -35.60 6.52 -39.46
N SER A 394 -36.48 6.78 -38.49
CA SER A 394 -37.92 6.50 -38.52
C SER A 394 -38.25 5.00 -38.38
N MET A 395 -38.76 4.59 -37.20
CA MET A 395 -40.17 4.21 -37.01
C MET A 395 -40.40 3.33 -35.75
N ARG A 396 -41.59 3.58 -35.15
CA ARG A 396 -42.45 2.67 -34.36
C ARG A 396 -42.08 2.40 -32.90
N THR A 397 -42.99 2.31 -31.93
CA THR A 397 -44.37 2.79 -31.65
C THR A 397 -44.74 2.10 -30.34
N SER A 398 -45.60 2.75 -29.53
CA SER A 398 -46.41 2.19 -28.41
C SER A 398 -45.63 1.60 -27.23
N GLY A 399 -45.97 1.84 -25.96
CA GLY A 399 -47.21 2.32 -25.36
C GLY A 399 -47.35 1.55 -24.03
N GLY A 400 -47.68 2.22 -22.93
CA GLY A 400 -47.87 1.55 -21.64
C GLY A 400 -47.84 2.50 -20.46
N ALA A 401 -48.99 3.11 -20.17
CA ALA A 401 -49.26 3.81 -18.93
C ALA A 401 -49.79 2.83 -17.88
N ALA A 402 -49.32 2.92 -16.63
CA ALA A 402 -50.04 2.44 -15.44
C ALA A 402 -49.47 3.07 -14.15
N GLN A 403 -50.18 4.09 -13.68
CA GLN A 403 -50.73 4.29 -12.33
C GLN A 403 -49.98 3.84 -11.06
N LEU A 404 -49.85 4.82 -10.15
CA LEU A 404 -50.23 4.85 -8.72
C LEU A 404 -49.80 3.69 -7.79
N LEU A 405 -49.07 4.06 -6.72
CA LEU A 405 -49.62 4.06 -5.35
C LEU A 405 -48.62 4.64 -4.34
N ALA A 406 -49.08 5.66 -3.62
CA ALA A 406 -48.53 6.07 -2.34
C ALA A 406 -49.19 5.22 -1.23
N ALA A 407 -48.42 4.78 -0.23
CA ALA A 407 -48.94 4.47 1.10
C ALA A 407 -47.84 4.51 2.16
N SER A 408 -48.13 5.33 3.17
CA SER A 408 -47.60 5.49 4.52
C SER A 408 -47.51 4.21 5.36
N GLY A 409 -46.69 4.24 6.43
CA GLY A 409 -46.91 3.37 7.60
C GLY A 409 -45.77 3.32 8.62
N SER A 410 -45.91 4.08 9.71
CA SER A 410 -45.10 4.06 10.94
C SER A 410 -45.30 2.82 11.84
N SER A 411 -44.34 2.63 12.77
CA SER A 411 -44.42 2.08 14.15
C SER A 411 -43.40 0.95 14.38
N ALA A 412 -42.39 1.06 15.25
CA ALA A 412 -42.40 1.32 16.70
C ALA A 412 -43.24 0.30 17.49
N ALA A 413 -42.60 -0.68 18.13
CA ALA A 413 -42.74 -0.98 19.56
C ALA A 413 -42.13 -2.35 19.97
N LEU A 414 -41.42 -2.28 21.09
CA LEU A 414 -41.39 -3.22 22.23
C LEU A 414 -40.90 -4.68 22.08
N MET A 415 -39.86 -4.94 22.88
CA MET A 415 -39.56 -6.21 23.52
C MET A 415 -40.70 -6.69 24.44
N PRO A 416 -40.72 -8.00 24.77
CA PRO A 416 -40.32 -8.37 26.14
C PRO A 416 -39.46 -9.64 26.25
N ARG A 417 -38.78 -9.72 27.40
CA ARG A 417 -38.08 -10.88 27.97
C ARG A 417 -39.04 -12.01 28.41
N GLY A 418 -38.53 -13.25 28.44
CA GLY A 418 -39.01 -14.35 29.29
C GLY A 418 -38.84 -15.73 28.63
N GLY A 419 -37.88 -16.56 29.06
CA GLY A 419 -38.14 -17.82 29.78
C GLY A 419 -38.64 -18.93 28.85
N GLY A 420 -37.86 -19.91 28.39
CA GLY A 420 -37.24 -20.98 29.18
C GLY A 420 -38.27 -22.07 29.46
N VAL A 421 -38.28 -23.17 28.68
CA VAL A 421 -38.64 -24.56 29.06
C VAL A 421 -38.27 -25.50 27.89
N ALA A 422 -37.66 -26.63 28.25
CA ALA A 422 -37.28 -27.74 27.38
C ALA A 422 -38.48 -28.52 26.83
N ALA A 423 -38.40 -28.96 25.57
CA ALA A 423 -39.17 -30.08 25.07
C ALA A 423 -38.35 -30.81 24.00
N ALA A 424 -38.03 -32.07 24.31
CA ALA A 424 -37.44 -33.02 23.38
C ALA A 424 -38.50 -33.40 22.34
N GLU A 425 -38.18 -33.23 21.06
CA GLU A 425 -39.02 -33.70 19.96
C GLU A 425 -38.27 -34.74 19.13
N THR A 426 -38.78 -35.95 19.25
CA THR A 426 -38.35 -37.20 18.66
C THR A 426 -38.71 -37.22 17.17
N GLN A 427 -37.72 -37.22 16.28
CA GLN A 427 -37.94 -37.49 14.85
C GLN A 427 -37.90 -39.00 14.54
N PRO A 428 -38.82 -39.54 13.73
CA PRO A 428 -38.77 -40.92 13.25
C PRO A 428 -37.83 -41.09 12.04
N PRO A 429 -37.27 -42.30 11.82
CA PRO A 429 -36.28 -42.57 10.80
C PRO A 429 -36.89 -42.69 9.39
N LEU A 430 -36.19 -42.14 8.40
CA LEU A 430 -36.46 -42.32 6.97
C LEU A 430 -35.99 -43.71 6.47
N PRO A 431 -36.65 -44.29 5.47
CA PRO A 431 -36.35 -45.63 4.97
C PRO A 431 -35.12 -45.65 4.06
N VAL A 432 -34.28 -46.66 4.27
CA VAL A 432 -33.20 -47.10 3.38
C VAL A 432 -33.82 -47.86 2.21
N GLY A 433 -33.70 -47.32 1.00
CA GLY A 433 -34.13 -47.92 -0.25
C GLY A 433 -32.92 -48.29 -1.10
N GLY A 434 -32.86 -49.56 -1.51
CA GLY A 434 -31.70 -50.18 -2.14
C GLY A 434 -31.53 -49.89 -3.64
N SER A 435 -30.31 -50.15 -4.09
CA SER A 435 -29.92 -50.78 -5.36
C SER A 435 -30.60 -50.36 -6.66
N SER A 436 -29.80 -49.85 -7.60
CA SER A 436 -29.70 -50.48 -8.93
C SER A 436 -28.41 -50.09 -9.64
N THR A 437 -27.70 -51.14 -10.02
CA THR A 437 -26.81 -51.29 -11.16
C THR A 437 -27.32 -50.58 -12.41
N GLU A 438 -26.45 -49.87 -13.14
CA GLU A 438 -26.40 -50.01 -14.60
C GLU A 438 -25.08 -49.50 -15.17
N ALA A 439 -24.44 -50.41 -15.89
CA ALA A 439 -23.34 -50.15 -16.80
C ALA A 439 -23.92 -49.73 -18.15
N SER A 440 -23.34 -48.72 -18.80
CA SER A 440 -23.28 -48.63 -20.27
C SER A 440 -22.32 -47.52 -20.70
N LEU A 441 -21.19 -47.96 -21.28
CA LEU A 441 -20.80 -47.68 -22.67
C LEU A 441 -21.22 -46.32 -23.26
N LEU A 442 -20.24 -45.50 -23.66
CA LEU A 442 -19.90 -45.25 -25.08
C LEU A 442 -18.82 -44.16 -25.25
N ASN A 443 -17.88 -44.49 -26.13
CA ASN A 443 -16.94 -43.68 -26.94
C ASN A 443 -15.85 -42.84 -26.27
#